data_AF-A0A524M8F1-F1
#
_entry.id   AF-A0A524M8F1-F1
#
_cell.length_a   1.000
_cell.length_b   1.000
_cell.length_c   1.000
_cell.angle_alpha   90.00
_cell.angle_beta   90.00
_cell.angle_gamma   90.00
#
_symmetry.space_group_name_H-M   'P 1'
#
loop_
_entity.id
_entity.type
_entity.pdbx_description
1 polymer ?
#
loop_
_entity_poly.entity_id
_entity_poly.type
_entity_poly.pdbx_seq_one_letter_code
_entity_poly.pdbx_strand_id
1 'polypeptide(L)'
;MTRKIKKLQGGSLLVGNLPRGCKLCAKGSKMVLFVTGLCDSSCYYCPLSEEKAGIDVIFADEMPVTNEQNIIYETDAIRGEGAGISGGDPLCTLERTLDYIRLLKSKYGKEFHIHLYTSKTT
;
A
#
# COMPACT_ATOMS: atom_id res chain seq x y z
N MET A 1 15.13 4.48 32.71
CA MET A 1 15.96 3.62 31.83
C MET A 1 16.08 4.30 30.47
N THR A 2 17.29 4.59 30.01
CA THR A 2 17.53 5.25 28.71
C THR A 2 17.36 4.23 27.58
N ARG A 3 16.48 4.49 26.62
CA ARG A 3 16.25 3.58 25.48
C ARG A 3 17.43 3.65 24.51
N LYS A 4 17.93 2.49 24.07
CA LYS A 4 19.03 2.40 23.09
C LYS A 4 18.53 2.83 21.69
N ILE A 5 19.24 3.77 21.09
CA ILE A 5 18.98 4.26 19.72
C ILE A 5 19.97 3.60 18.76
N LYS A 6 19.47 3.07 17.64
CA LYS A 6 20.28 2.56 16.52
C LYS A 6 20.13 3.51 15.33
N LYS A 7 21.21 3.78 14.61
CA LYS A 7 21.16 4.48 13.32
C LYS A 7 20.93 3.46 12.21
N LEU A 8 20.02 3.75 11.29
CA LEU A 8 19.75 2.98 10.09
C LEU A 8 20.34 3.69 8.86
N GLN A 9 20.25 3.03 7.70
CA GLN A 9 20.58 3.63 6.41
C GLN A 9 19.79 4.93 6.19
N GLY A 10 20.39 5.91 5.51
CA GLY A 10 19.74 7.21 5.27
C GLY A 10 19.66 8.12 6.51
N GLY A 11 20.29 7.74 7.63
CA GLY A 11 20.36 8.57 8.84
C GLY A 11 19.16 8.44 9.78
N SER A 12 18.19 7.56 9.48
CA SER A 12 17.03 7.34 10.35
C SER A 12 17.42 6.74 11.70
N LEU A 13 16.66 7.07 12.75
CA LEU A 13 16.89 6.59 14.12
C LEU A 13 15.83 5.55 14.50
N LEU A 14 16.27 4.42 15.05
CA LEU A 14 15.41 3.32 15.49
C LEU A 14 15.53 3.12 17.00
N VAL A 15 14.37 3.05 17.65
CA VAL A 15 14.22 2.55 19.01
C VAL A 15 13.48 1.21 18.94
N GLY A 16 14.04 0.16 19.54
CA GLY A 16 13.47 -1.19 19.48
C GLY A 16 13.74 -1.91 18.16
N ASN A 17 12.69 -2.53 17.59
CA ASN A 17 12.76 -3.35 16.38
C ASN A 17 11.98 -2.70 15.23
N LEU A 18 12.54 -2.76 14.02
CA LEU A 18 11.87 -2.24 12.84
C LEU A 18 10.64 -3.11 12.49
N PRO A 19 9.45 -2.54 12.26
CA PRO A 19 8.27 -3.30 11.84
C PRO A 19 8.49 -4.06 10.53
N ARG A 20 7.78 -5.18 10.35
CA ARG A 20 7.90 -6.01 9.13
C ARG A 20 7.67 -5.20 7.85
N GLY A 21 6.62 -4.39 7.82
CA GLY A 21 6.33 -3.51 6.67
C GLY A 21 7.48 -2.56 6.33
N CYS A 22 8.13 -1.96 7.33
CA CYS A 22 9.28 -1.07 7.12
C CYS A 22 10.52 -1.83 6.59
N LYS A 23 10.75 -3.08 7.04
CA LYS A 23 11.82 -3.93 6.50
C LYS A 23 11.60 -4.23 5.01
N LEU A 24 10.37 -4.55 4.61
CA LEU A 24 10.01 -4.83 3.22
C LEU A 24 10.08 -3.57 2.35
N CYS A 25 9.61 -2.43 2.87
CA CYS A 25 9.70 -1.13 2.20
C CYS A 25 11.16 -0.75 1.93
N ALA A 26 12.05 -0.89 2.93
CA ALA A 26 13.48 -0.62 2.75
C ALA A 26 14.15 -1.53 1.70
N LYS A 27 13.60 -2.74 1.46
CA LYS A 27 14.06 -3.65 0.40
C LYS A 27 13.50 -3.29 -0.98
N GLY A 28 12.47 -2.44 -1.05
CA GLY A 28 11.71 -2.20 -2.27
C GLY A 28 10.82 -3.37 -2.67
N SER A 29 10.42 -4.24 -1.72
CA SER A 29 9.63 -5.45 -2.02
C SER A 29 8.15 -5.30 -1.66
N LYS A 30 7.62 -4.07 -1.66
CA LYS A 30 6.19 -3.80 -1.47
C LYS A 30 5.62 -3.07 -2.67
N MET A 31 4.64 -3.69 -3.32
CA MET A 31 3.80 -3.02 -4.32
C MET A 31 2.89 -2.01 -3.61
N VAL A 32 2.70 -0.85 -4.20
CA VAL A 32 1.66 0.11 -3.81
C VAL A 32 0.43 -0.13 -4.70
N LEU A 33 -0.65 -0.64 -4.13
CA LEU A 33 -1.91 -0.82 -4.86
C LEU A 33 -2.84 0.36 -4.57
N PHE A 34 -2.95 1.26 -5.53
CA PHE A 34 -3.92 2.36 -5.53
C PHE A 34 -5.26 1.83 -6.04
N VAL A 35 -6.25 1.68 -5.15
CA VAL A 35 -7.50 0.95 -5.45
C VAL A 35 -8.59 1.83 -6.08
N THR A 36 -8.57 3.12 -5.77
CA THR A 36 -9.51 4.11 -6.27
C THR A 36 -8.99 5.50 -5.95
N GLY A 37 -9.35 6.51 -6.73
CA GLY A 37 -9.14 7.92 -6.40
C GLY A 37 -10.25 8.56 -5.59
N LEU A 38 -11.35 7.84 -5.36
CA LEU A 38 -12.47 8.32 -4.57
C LEU A 38 -12.07 8.43 -3.09
N CYS A 39 -12.50 9.52 -2.45
CA CYS A 39 -12.27 9.78 -1.03
C CYS A 39 -13.40 10.65 -0.49
N ASP A 40 -13.92 10.32 0.69
CA ASP A 40 -14.92 11.17 1.37
C ASP A 40 -14.27 12.33 2.16
N SER A 41 -12.94 12.41 2.15
CA SER A 41 -12.18 13.49 2.80
C SER A 41 -11.71 14.53 1.79
N SER A 42 -11.64 15.79 2.23
CA SER A 42 -11.21 16.94 1.42
C SER A 42 -9.96 17.60 2.01
N CYS A 43 -8.91 16.81 2.27
CA CYS A 43 -7.68 17.30 2.88
C CYS A 43 -7.01 18.38 2.02
N TYR A 44 -6.72 19.55 2.60
CA TYR A 44 -6.03 20.65 1.90
C TYR A 44 -4.60 20.29 1.44
N TYR A 45 -4.03 19.23 2.00
CA TYR A 45 -2.68 18.74 1.69
C TYR A 45 -2.70 17.43 0.87
N CYS A 46 -3.84 17.06 0.28
CA CYS A 46 -3.96 15.82 -0.48
C CYS A 46 -2.88 15.77 -1.59
N PRO A 47 -1.98 14.77 -1.59
CA PRO A 47 -0.88 14.72 -2.55
C PRO A 47 -1.27 14.07 -3.88
N LEU A 48 -2.53 13.66 -4.05
CA LEU A 48 -2.98 13.01 -5.29
C LEU A 48 -2.98 14.00 -6.45
N SER A 49 -2.53 13.54 -7.61
CA SER A 49 -2.60 14.30 -8.85
C SER A 49 -4.06 14.49 -9.30
N GLU A 50 -4.30 15.49 -10.15
CA GLU A 50 -5.63 15.72 -10.74
C GLU A 50 -6.13 14.52 -11.54
N GLU A 51 -5.23 13.73 -12.13
CA GLU A 51 -5.54 12.50 -12.88
C GLU A 51 -5.98 11.33 -11.98
N LYS A 52 -5.68 11.39 -10.67
CA LYS A 52 -6.02 10.35 -9.71
C LYS A 52 -7.08 10.83 -8.71
N ALA A 53 -7.11 12.10 -8.34
CA ALA A 53 -8.00 12.61 -7.29
C ALA A 53 -9.48 12.62 -7.74
N GLY A 54 -10.35 11.94 -7.01
CA GLY A 54 -11.79 11.90 -7.30
C GLY A 54 -12.18 11.04 -8.51
N ILE A 55 -11.24 10.30 -9.10
CA ILE A 55 -11.47 9.47 -10.29
C ILE A 55 -11.35 8.00 -9.88
N ASP A 56 -12.30 7.16 -10.30
CA ASP A 56 -12.25 5.73 -10.00
C ASP A 56 -11.29 4.99 -10.94
N VAL A 57 -9.99 5.13 -10.67
CA VAL A 57 -8.88 4.47 -11.38
C VAL A 57 -8.05 3.62 -10.43
N ILE A 58 -7.46 2.56 -10.96
CA ILE A 58 -6.68 1.58 -10.19
C ILE A 58 -5.27 1.52 -10.77
N PHE A 59 -4.26 1.51 -9.90
CA PHE A 59 -2.86 1.34 -10.27
C PHE A 59 -2.16 0.35 -9.33
N ALA A 60 -1.30 -0.48 -9.91
CA ALA A 60 -0.31 -1.27 -9.19
C ALA A 60 1.05 -0.61 -9.44
N ASP A 61 1.64 -0.03 -8.40
CA ASP A 61 2.72 0.95 -8.51
C ASP A 61 2.35 2.06 -9.51
N GLU A 62 3.05 2.18 -10.65
CA GLU A 62 2.71 3.14 -11.70
C GLU A 62 1.96 2.52 -12.89
N MET A 63 1.69 1.21 -12.86
CA MET A 63 1.00 0.51 -13.93
C MET A 63 -0.54 0.59 -13.77
N PRO A 64 -1.30 1.06 -14.77
CA PRO A 64 -2.75 1.01 -14.75
C PRO A 64 -3.27 -0.42 -14.66
N VAL A 65 -4.30 -0.63 -13.83
CA VAL A 65 -4.94 -1.94 -13.64
C VAL A 65 -6.28 -1.94 -14.35
N THR A 66 -6.40 -2.74 -15.40
CA THR A 66 -7.66 -2.96 -16.14
C THR A 66 -8.34 -4.27 -15.72
N ASN A 67 -7.56 -5.19 -15.15
CA ASN A 67 -8.02 -6.46 -14.62
C ASN A 67 -7.05 -6.97 -13.54
N GLU A 68 -7.50 -7.92 -12.73
CA GLU A 68 -6.74 -8.46 -11.60
C GLU A 68 -5.38 -9.08 -11.96
N GLN A 69 -5.21 -9.58 -13.20
CA GLN A 69 -3.91 -10.13 -13.62
C GLN A 69 -2.83 -9.05 -13.68
N ASN A 70 -3.18 -7.79 -13.89
CA ASN A 70 -2.22 -6.69 -13.82
C ASN A 70 -1.62 -6.57 -12.40
N ILE A 71 -2.42 -6.79 -11.36
CA ILE A 71 -1.96 -6.74 -9.96
C ILE A 71 -0.94 -7.85 -9.69
N ILE A 72 -1.25 -9.07 -10.16
CA ILE A 72 -0.35 -10.22 -10.02
C ILE A 72 0.93 -10.02 -10.83
N TYR A 73 0.79 -9.55 -12.07
CA TYR A 73 1.92 -9.25 -12.95
C TYR A 73 2.89 -8.27 -12.30
N GLU A 74 2.39 -7.15 -11.76
CA GLU A 74 3.26 -6.15 -11.11
C GLU A 74 3.92 -6.71 -9.86
N THR A 75 3.13 -7.40 -9.03
CA THR A 75 3.64 -8.01 -7.80
C THR A 75 4.77 -9.00 -8.11
N ASP A 76 4.63 -9.81 -9.17
CA ASP A 76 5.67 -10.74 -9.60
C ASP A 76 6.88 -10.00 -10.21
N ALA A 77 6.66 -8.95 -11.00
CA ALA A 77 7.71 -8.16 -11.65
C ALA A 77 8.67 -7.54 -10.64
N ILE A 78 8.16 -7.02 -9.53
CA ILE A 78 8.98 -6.45 -8.45
C ILE A 78 9.47 -7.49 -7.43
N ARG A 79 9.10 -8.77 -7.59
CA ARG A 79 9.29 -9.83 -6.59
C ARG A 79 8.72 -9.43 -5.22
N GLY A 80 7.49 -8.94 -5.24
CA GLY A 80 6.79 -8.38 -4.10
C GLY A 80 6.57 -9.42 -2.99
N GLU A 81 6.84 -9.00 -1.76
CA GLU A 81 6.63 -9.79 -0.53
C GLU A 81 5.50 -9.20 0.33
N GLY A 82 4.90 -8.11 -0.13
CA GLY A 82 3.76 -7.47 0.48
C GLY A 82 3.17 -6.38 -0.40
N ALA A 83 2.05 -5.80 0.03
CA ALA A 83 1.44 -4.66 -0.63
C ALA A 83 1.01 -3.59 0.38
N GLY A 84 1.13 -2.32 -0.01
CA GLY A 84 0.48 -1.18 0.62
C GLY A 84 -0.80 -0.86 -0.15
N ILE A 85 -1.95 -0.92 0.50
CA ILE A 85 -3.25 -0.60 -0.11
C ILE A 85 -3.52 0.88 0.16
N SER A 86 -3.72 1.64 -0.90
CA SER A 86 -3.90 3.09 -0.89
C SER A 86 -4.99 3.51 -1.88
N GLY A 87 -5.14 4.81 -2.08
CA GLY A 87 -6.15 5.39 -2.95
C GLY A 87 -6.31 6.89 -2.65
N GLY A 88 -7.49 7.41 -2.96
CA GLY A 88 -8.10 8.47 -2.16
C GLY A 88 -8.42 7.93 -0.77
N ASP A 89 -9.40 7.03 -0.67
CA ASP A 89 -9.57 6.11 0.45
C ASP A 89 -10.00 4.73 -0.09
N PRO A 90 -9.19 3.67 0.11
CA PRO A 90 -9.54 2.34 -0.38
C PRO A 90 -10.85 1.80 0.22
N LEU A 91 -11.31 2.31 1.36
CA LEU A 91 -12.58 1.89 1.96
C LEU A 91 -13.83 2.48 1.27
N CYS A 92 -13.68 3.51 0.41
CA CYS A 92 -14.77 3.96 -0.45
C CYS A 92 -15.18 2.88 -1.48
N THR A 93 -14.31 1.90 -1.73
CA THR A 93 -14.57 0.73 -2.59
C THR A 93 -14.30 -0.56 -1.82
N LEU A 94 -14.95 -0.73 -0.66
CA LEU A 94 -14.68 -1.80 0.29
C LEU A 94 -14.60 -3.20 -0.34
N GLU A 95 -15.61 -3.61 -1.11
CA GLU A 95 -15.62 -4.96 -1.71
C GLU A 95 -14.44 -5.19 -2.64
N ARG A 96 -14.14 -4.23 -3.52
CA ARG A 96 -12.96 -4.28 -4.41
C ARG A 96 -11.66 -4.38 -3.61
N THR A 97 -11.52 -3.57 -2.57
CA THR A 97 -10.37 -3.62 -1.66
C THR A 97 -10.23 -4.99 -1.00
N LEU A 98 -11.32 -5.57 -0.51
CA LEU A 98 -11.32 -6.91 0.09
C LEU A 98 -10.96 -7.98 -0.94
N ASP A 99 -11.49 -7.89 -2.16
CA ASP A 99 -11.20 -8.83 -3.25
C ASP A 99 -9.72 -8.80 -3.64
N TYR A 100 -9.11 -7.62 -3.76
CA TYR A 100 -7.67 -7.51 -4.03
C TYR A 100 -6.81 -8.04 -2.89
N ILE A 101 -7.22 -7.81 -1.63
CA ILE A 101 -6.53 -8.41 -0.47
C ILE A 101 -6.64 -9.94 -0.51
N ARG A 102 -7.82 -10.49 -0.81
CA ARG A 102 -8.05 -11.94 -0.94
C ARG A 102 -7.25 -12.52 -2.10
N LEU A 103 -7.23 -11.86 -3.25
CA LEU A 103 -6.44 -12.24 -4.42
C LEU A 103 -4.95 -12.40 -4.06
N LEU A 104 -4.35 -11.36 -3.47
CA LEU A 104 -2.95 -11.37 -3.07
C LEU A 104 -2.66 -12.46 -2.02
N LYS A 105 -3.51 -12.60 -0.99
CA LYS A 105 -3.31 -13.63 0.04
C LYS A 105 -3.56 -15.05 -0.47
N SER A 106 -4.45 -15.23 -1.45
CA SER A 106 -4.69 -16.52 -2.11
C SER A 106 -3.48 -16.93 -2.95
N LYS A 107 -2.92 -15.98 -3.72
CA LYS A 107 -1.77 -16.21 -4.61
C LYS A 107 -0.46 -16.43 -3.85
N TYR A 108 -0.17 -15.59 -2.86
CA TYR A 108 1.14 -15.55 -2.18
C TYR A 108 1.13 -16.09 -0.74
N GLY A 109 -0.04 -16.51 -0.26
CA GLY A 109 -0.22 -17.08 1.07
C GLY A 109 -0.71 -16.08 2.13
N LYS A 110 -1.27 -16.61 3.22
CA LYS A 110 -1.87 -15.83 4.31
C LYS A 110 -0.90 -14.83 4.96
N GLU A 111 0.39 -15.17 4.95
CA GLU A 111 1.47 -14.35 5.49
C GLU A 111 1.93 -13.21 4.57
N PHE A 112 1.40 -13.10 3.34
CA PHE A 112 1.70 -11.96 2.47
C PHE A 112 1.32 -10.66 3.17
N HIS A 113 2.30 -9.77 3.32
CA HIS A 113 2.18 -8.64 4.22
C HIS A 113 1.36 -7.52 3.58
N ILE A 114 0.17 -7.30 4.10
CA ILE A 114 -0.69 -6.18 3.70
C ILE A 114 -0.65 -5.11 4.77
N HIS A 115 -0.56 -3.85 4.35
CA HIS A 115 -0.93 -2.72 5.19
C HIS A 115 -1.85 -1.81 4.36
N LEU A 116 -2.87 -1.24 4.98
CA LEU A 116 -3.86 -0.38 4.34
C LEU A 116 -3.84 1.01 4.97
N TYR A 117 -3.88 2.05 4.14
CA TYR A 117 -4.09 3.44 4.54
C TYR A 117 -5.56 3.80 4.39
N THR A 118 -6.18 4.40 5.41
CA THR A 118 -7.55 4.91 5.32
C THR A 118 -7.68 6.17 6.17
N SER A 119 -8.55 7.09 5.77
CA SER A 119 -8.93 8.24 6.59
C SER A 119 -10.17 7.97 7.43
N LYS A 120 -10.85 6.83 7.26
CA LYS A 120 -11.99 6.43 8.09
C LYS A 120 -11.55 6.19 9.54
N THR A 121 -12.22 6.85 10.48
CA THR A 121 -12.00 6.69 11.93
C THR A 121 -13.27 6.26 12.69
N THR A 122 -14.34 5.94 11.96
CA THR A 122 -15.67 5.57 12.46
C THR A 122 -15.84 4.07 12.59
#